data_AF-A0A2E4RIJ3-F1
#
_entry.id   AF-A0A2E4RIJ3-F1
#
_cell.length_a   1.000
_cell.length_b   1.000
_cell.length_c   1.000
_cell.angle_alpha   90.00
_cell.angle_beta   90.00
_cell.angle_gamma   90.00
#
_symmetry.space_group_name_H-M   'P 1'
#
loop_
_entity.id
_entity.type
_entity.pdbx_description
1 polymer ?
#
loop_
_entity_poly.entity_id
_entity_poly.type
_entity_poly.pdbx_seq_one_letter_code
_entity_poly.pdbx_strand_id
1 'polypeptide(L)'
;MSIMMLAMFNGIMTSIALETFILIKQMGGIREAFRVAIGMSLISMIAMESSMNATDILIMGEPTLTWWVIPIMLFVGFITPWPYNYWRLKKYGVSCH
;
A
#
# COMPACT_ATOMS: atom_id res chain seq x y z
N MET A 1 -18.08 -2.33 -8.08
CA MET A 1 -17.62 -1.72 -6.80
C MET A 1 -17.43 -2.73 -5.66
N SER A 2 -18.42 -3.57 -5.33
CA SER A 2 -18.27 -4.56 -4.23
C SER A 2 -17.08 -5.51 -4.42
N ILE A 3 -16.91 -6.06 -5.64
CA ILE A 3 -15.84 -7.04 -5.96
C ILE A 3 -14.44 -6.41 -5.79
N MET A 4 -14.28 -5.18 -6.26
CA MET A 4 -13.04 -4.41 -6.19
C MET A 4 -12.67 -4.10 -4.73
N MET A 5 -13.63 -3.67 -3.91
CA MET A 5 -13.42 -3.47 -2.47
C MET A 5 -13.03 -4.77 -1.76
N LEU A 6 -13.64 -5.91 -2.09
CA LEU A 6 -13.26 -7.21 -1.55
C LEU A 6 -11.85 -7.63 -1.99
N ALA A 7 -11.48 -7.37 -3.24
CA ALA A 7 -10.14 -7.65 -3.75
C ALA A 7 -9.07 -6.82 -3.00
N MET A 8 -9.31 -5.52 -2.84
CA MET A 8 -8.44 -4.64 -2.04
C MET A 8 -8.33 -5.11 -0.59
N PHE A 9 -9.45 -5.48 0.04
CA PHE A 9 -9.46 -5.97 1.41
C PHE A 9 -8.60 -7.23 1.57
N ASN A 10 -8.76 -8.21 0.67
CA ASN A 10 -7.95 -9.43 0.67
C ASN A 10 -6.46 -9.14 0.40
N GLY A 11 -6.15 -8.21 -0.52
CA GLY A 11 -4.77 -7.81 -0.83
C GLY A 11 -4.09 -7.15 0.37
N ILE A 12 -4.78 -6.23 1.05
CA ILE A 12 -4.27 -5.55 2.25
C ILE A 12 -4.12 -6.56 3.40
N MET A 13 -5.12 -7.42 3.63
CA MET A 13 -5.06 -8.41 4.71
C MET A 13 -3.91 -9.40 4.54
N THR A 14 -3.69 -9.90 3.33
CA THR A 14 -2.57 -10.82 3.05
C THR A 14 -1.22 -10.14 3.16
N SER A 15 -1.11 -8.88 2.73
CA SER A 15 0.11 -8.06 2.88
C SER A 15 0.45 -7.80 4.35
N ILE A 16 -0.53 -7.37 5.16
CA ILE A 16 -0.34 -7.17 6.61
C ILE A 16 0.05 -8.47 7.29
N ALA A 17 -0.57 -9.60 6.94
CA ALA A 17 -0.22 -10.90 7.49
C ALA A 17 1.23 -11.28 7.17
N LEU A 18 1.68 -11.05 5.94
CA LEU A 18 3.03 -11.35 5.49
C LEU A 18 4.08 -10.43 6.16
N GLU A 19 3.83 -9.12 6.22
CA GLU A 19 4.68 -8.16 6.92
C GLU A 19 4.80 -8.50 8.41
N THR A 20 3.66 -8.82 9.04
CA THR A 20 3.63 -9.23 10.46
C THR A 20 4.45 -10.50 10.66
N PHE A 21 4.33 -11.50 9.78
CA PHE A 21 5.10 -12.75 9.86
C PHE A 21 6.62 -12.52 9.77
N ILE A 22 7.05 -11.64 8.86
CA ILE A 22 8.46 -11.28 8.71
C ILE A 22 8.96 -10.50 9.94
N LEU A 23 8.19 -9.52 10.41
CA LEU A 23 8.55 -8.68 11.55
C LEU A 23 8.58 -9.44 12.87
N ILE A 24 7.76 -10.49 13.04
CA ILE A 24 7.84 -11.39 14.20
C ILE A 24 9.24 -11.99 14.33
N LYS A 25 9.86 -12.39 13.20
CA LYS A 25 11.23 -12.93 13.22
C LYS A 25 12.30 -11.89 13.52
N GLN A 26 12.09 -10.61 13.20
CA GLN A 26 13.06 -9.54 13.46
C GLN A 26 12.92 -8.92 14.84
N MET A 27 11.69 -8.72 15.33
CA MET A 27 11.40 -7.97 16.56
C MET A 27 11.05 -8.87 17.77
N GLY A 28 10.89 -10.18 17.58
CA GLY A 28 10.72 -11.17 18.66
C GLY A 28 9.38 -11.14 19.40
N GLY A 29 8.51 -10.14 19.14
CA GLY A 29 7.22 -9.97 19.79
C GLY A 29 6.07 -9.79 18.80
N ILE A 30 5.03 -10.64 18.90
CA ILE A 30 3.84 -10.62 18.03
C ILE A 30 3.09 -9.29 18.09
N ARG A 31 2.95 -8.72 19.29
CA ARG A 31 2.20 -7.48 19.51
C ARG A 31 2.89 -6.27 18.86
N GLU A 32 4.21 -6.18 18.96
CA GLU A 32 4.97 -5.08 18.35
C GLU A 32 5.10 -5.26 16.83
N ALA A 33 5.34 -6.48 16.35
CA ALA A 33 5.35 -6.75 14.91
C ALA A 33 4.04 -6.33 14.22
N PHE A 34 2.89 -6.63 14.83
CA PHE A 34 1.59 -6.23 14.31
C PHE A 34 1.36 -4.71 14.36
N ARG A 35 1.76 -4.07 15.47
CA ARG A 35 1.67 -2.61 15.63
C ARG A 35 2.53 -1.88 14.60
N VAL A 36 3.72 -2.41 14.34
CA VAL A 36 4.66 -1.88 13.35
C VAL A 36 4.13 -2.10 11.94
N ALA A 37 3.70 -3.31 11.56
CA ALA A 37 3.12 -3.62 10.25
C ALA A 37 1.94 -2.68 9.90
N ILE A 38 1.00 -2.52 10.83
CA ILE A 38 -0.13 -1.58 10.66
C ILE A 38 0.35 -0.13 10.59
N GLY A 39 1.24 0.28 11.49
CA GLY A 39 1.66 1.67 11.63
C GLY A 39 2.65 2.16 10.57
N MET A 40 3.31 1.26 9.85
CA MET A 40 4.26 1.58 8.78
C MET A 40 3.62 1.53 7.40
N SER A 41 2.72 0.57 7.15
CA SER A 41 2.36 0.19 5.78
C SER A 41 0.89 0.41 5.43
N LEU A 42 -0.04 0.40 6.40
CA LEU A 42 -1.49 0.36 6.11
C LEU A 42 -1.99 1.59 5.33
N ILE A 43 -1.57 2.79 5.70
CA ILE A 43 -2.01 4.03 5.02
C ILE A 43 -1.45 4.09 3.60
N SER A 44 -0.19 3.72 3.42
CA SER A 44 0.48 3.69 2.12
C SER A 44 -0.11 2.60 1.21
N MET A 45 -0.45 1.43 1.75
CA MET A 45 -1.12 0.34 1.02
C MET A 45 -2.50 0.77 0.53
N ILE A 46 -3.32 1.38 1.39
CA ILE A 46 -4.64 1.88 0.98
C ILE A 46 -4.49 2.96 -0.11
N ALA A 47 -3.55 3.89 0.07
CA ALA A 47 -3.29 4.94 -0.91
C ALA A 47 -2.84 4.37 -2.26
N MET A 48 -1.94 3.40 -2.25
CA MET A 48 -1.44 2.70 -3.43
C MET A 48 -2.56 1.98 -4.16
N GLU A 49 -3.28 1.08 -3.48
CA GLU A 49 -4.33 0.25 -4.07
C GLU A 49 -5.51 1.11 -4.60
N SER A 50 -5.91 2.14 -3.85
CA SER A 50 -6.96 3.06 -4.30
C SER A 50 -6.54 3.88 -5.51
N SER A 51 -5.28 4.33 -5.58
CA SER A 51 -4.77 5.10 -6.71
C SER A 51 -4.61 4.27 -7.98
N MET A 52 -4.19 3.01 -7.86
CA MET A 52 -4.10 2.08 -9.00
C MET A 52 -5.47 1.88 -9.62
N ASN A 53 -6.44 1.55 -8.78
CA ASN A 53 -7.81 1.35 -9.24
C ASN A 53 -8.49 2.65 -9.73
N ALA A 54 -8.18 3.81 -9.15
CA ALA A 54 -8.65 5.09 -9.67
C ALA A 54 -8.05 5.39 -11.05
N THR A 55 -6.76 5.05 -11.26
CA THR A 55 -6.07 5.21 -12.54
C THR A 55 -6.67 4.32 -13.62
N ASP A 56 -7.03 3.07 -13.27
CA ASP A 56 -7.72 2.17 -14.19
C ASP A 56 -9.08 2.72 -14.64
N ILE A 57 -9.88 3.21 -13.69
CA ILE A 57 -11.17 3.83 -14.00
C ILE A 57 -10.98 5.08 -14.87
N LEU A 58 -9.94 5.88 -14.61
CA LEU A 58 -9.64 7.10 -15.37
C LEU A 58 -9.16 6.83 -16.80
N ILE A 59 -8.33 5.81 -17.01
CA ILE A 59 -7.72 5.51 -18.31
C ILE A 59 -8.65 4.64 -19.17
N MET A 60 -9.26 3.61 -18.59
CA MET A 60 -9.99 2.58 -19.32
C MET A 60 -11.52 2.71 -19.20
N GLY A 61 -12.03 3.45 -18.23
CA GLY A 61 -13.46 3.55 -17.94
C GLY A 61 -14.06 2.32 -17.23
N GLU A 62 -13.38 1.17 -17.29
CA GLU A 62 -13.69 -0.05 -16.56
C GLU A 62 -12.44 -0.62 -15.86
N PRO A 63 -12.58 -1.25 -14.68
CA PRO A 63 -11.48 -1.90 -13.97
C PRO A 63 -11.05 -3.18 -14.71
N THR A 64 -10.25 -3.01 -15.76
CA THR A 64 -9.74 -4.07 -16.62
C THR A 64 -8.22 -4.01 -16.70
N LEU A 65 -7.57 -5.16 -16.48
CA LEU A 65 -6.11 -5.25 -16.55
C LEU A 65 -5.68 -5.37 -18.02
N THR A 66 -5.24 -4.26 -18.62
CA THR A 66 -4.65 -4.27 -19.96
C THR A 66 -3.15 -4.09 -19.92
N TRP A 67 -2.45 -4.83 -20.79
CA TRP A 67 -0.99 -4.97 -20.75
C TRP A 67 -0.23 -3.63 -20.81
N TRP A 68 -0.75 -2.63 -21.52
CA TRP A 68 -0.14 -1.31 -21.64
C TRP A 68 -0.41 -0.38 -20.44
N VAL A 69 -1.49 -0.60 -19.70
CA VAL A 69 -1.89 0.25 -18.57
C VAL A 69 -1.20 -0.18 -17.28
N ILE A 70 -0.84 -1.47 -17.15
CA ILE A 70 -0.10 -2.03 -16.01
C ILE A 70 1.11 -1.16 -15.60
N PRO A 71 2.07 -0.81 -16.48
CA PRO A 71 3.23 -0.01 -16.08
C PRO A 71 2.86 1.39 -15.58
N ILE A 72 1.83 2.02 -16.16
CA ILE A 72 1.36 3.34 -15.75
C ILE A 72 0.68 3.26 -14.39
N MET A 73 -0.20 2.27 -14.21
CA MET A 73 -0.89 1.99 -12.95
C MET A 73 0.09 1.72 -11.81
N LEU A 74 1.10 0.88 -12.05
CA LEU A 74 2.17 0.60 -11.08
C LEU A 74 2.95 1.87 -10.71
N PHE A 75 3.26 2.71 -11.70
CA PHE A 75 3.97 3.96 -11.48
C PHE A 75 3.16 4.96 -10.63
N VAL A 76 1.87 5.14 -10.93
CA VAL A 76 0.99 6.01 -10.15
C VAL A 76 0.81 5.46 -8.73
N GLY A 77 0.59 4.16 -8.60
CA GLY A 77 0.50 3.50 -7.30
C GLY A 77 1.75 3.66 -6.45
N PHE A 78 2.94 3.64 -7.07
CA PHE A 78 4.21 3.84 -6.39
C PHE A 78 4.43 5.29 -5.94
N ILE A 79 4.07 6.28 -6.77
CA ILE A 79 4.28 7.70 -6.45
C ILE A 79 3.27 8.20 -5.41
N THR A 80 2.03 7.71 -5.44
CA THR A 80 0.94 8.22 -4.58
C THR A 80 1.22 8.19 -3.07
N PRO A 81 1.81 7.14 -2.47
CA PRO A 81 2.12 7.14 -1.03
C PRO A 81 3.34 7.99 -0.67
N TRP A 82 4.12 8.45 -1.65
CA TRP A 82 5.41 9.10 -1.40
C TRP A 82 5.30 10.49 -0.73
N PRO A 83 4.40 11.39 -1.14
CA PRO A 83 4.20 12.69 -0.46
C PRO A 83 3.83 12.52 1.02
N TYR A 84 2.98 11.55 1.34
CA TYR A 84 2.61 11.25 2.72
C TYR A 84 3.81 10.75 3.53
N ASN A 85 4.57 9.80 2.96
CA ASN A 85 5.74 9.25 3.64
C ASN A 85 6.83 10.31 3.85
N TYR A 86 7.08 11.17 2.85
CA TYR A 86 8.03 12.27 2.94
C TYR A 86 7.63 13.34 3.97
N TRP A 87 6.34 13.72 3.97
CA TRP A 87 5.82 14.65 4.99
C TRP A 87 5.97 14.09 6.40
N ARG A 88 5.69 12.80 6.59
CA ARG A 88 5.87 12.11 7.88
C ARG A 88 7.32 12.18 8.33
N LEU A 89 8.26 11.78 7.49
CA LEU A 89 9.70 11.81 7.81
C LEU A 89 10.17 13.23 8.19
N LYS A 90 9.76 14.24 7.41
CA LYS A 90 10.09 15.64 7.68
C LYS A 90 9.49 16.15 9.01
N LYS A 91 8.27 15.75 9.36
CA LYS A 91 7.60 16.14 10.61
C LYS A 91 8.28 15.55 11.85
N TYR A 92 8.73 14.29 11.77
CA TYR A 92 9.39 13.61 12.89
C TYR A 92 10.91 13.82 12.93
N GLY A 93 11.48 14.58 11.98
CA GLY A 93 12.92 14.84 11.92
C GLY A 93 13.75 13.56 11.68
N VAL A 94 13.13 12.51 11.16
CA VAL A 94 13.78 11.22 10.89
C VAL A 94 14.21 11.24 9.43
N SER A 95 15.49 11.52 9.17
CA SER A 95 16.11 11.33 7.85
C SER A 95 16.98 10.09 7.89
N CYS A 96 16.76 9.17 6.95
CA CYS A 96 17.75 8.13 6.65
C CYS A 96 18.84 8.73 5.77
N HIS A 97 19.68 9.60 6.34
CA HIS A 97 20.90 10.10 5.71
C HIS A 97 21.94 10.51 6.76
#